data_AF-A0A7W6BLR4-F1
#
_entry.id   AF-A0A7W6BLR4-F1
#
_cell.length_a   1.000
_cell.length_b   1.000
_cell.length_c   1.000
_cell.angle_alpha   90.00
_cell.angle_beta   90.00
_cell.angle_gamma   90.00
#
_symmetry.space_group_name_H-M   'P 1'
#
loop_
_entity.id
_entity.type
_entity.pdbx_description
1 polymer ?
#
loop_
_entity_poly.entity_id
_entity_poly.type
_entity_poly.pdbx_seq_one_letter_code
_entity_poly.pdbx_strand_id
1 'polypeptide(L)'
;MEDAIEKPMARFHRKDRLSRTGRPLPRLWLFTDERVDEDALFDALARLPGGSGVVFRHYRLPSDRRRALLRRIGNVARRRGLLLFDAGSDGERSPLQLDGVHRPGWAGAGGSRTLRRAGLLLSMPAHDRRDLVAARRAGADIVFLSPVFSTRSHPGAAALGPIRFGLLTQGAGLPVIALGGMDAARFRRVRPFGAHGWAAIDALSKGGATRSKRRDPNTEEGLGFDRPSPNGNQVRHKRGFSLNGGG
;
A
#
# COMPACT_ATOMS: atom_id res chain seq x y z
N MET A 1 45.24 20.28 9.62
CA MET A 1 45.09 20.31 11.09
C MET A 1 44.33 21.59 11.39
N GLU A 2 43.05 21.58 11.74
CA GLU A 2 42.19 20.51 12.23
C GLU A 2 40.79 20.65 11.62
N ASP A 3 40.18 19.48 11.43
CA ASP A 3 38.79 19.28 11.02
C ASP A 3 37.80 20.01 11.92
N ALA A 4 36.96 20.83 11.30
CA ALA A 4 35.66 21.21 11.84
C ALA A 4 34.74 19.99 11.77
N ILE A 5 34.84 19.11 12.78
CA ILE A 5 33.99 17.94 12.95
C ILE A 5 32.54 18.42 13.09
N GLU A 6 31.74 18.06 12.08
CA GLU A 6 30.29 18.18 12.04
C GLU A 6 29.65 17.75 13.36
N LYS A 7 28.86 18.66 13.94
CA LYS A 7 27.88 18.30 14.99
C LYS A 7 27.00 17.16 14.46
N PRO A 8 26.87 16.03 15.19
CA PRO A 8 26.05 14.93 14.71
C PRO A 8 24.58 15.38 14.63
N MET A 9 24.01 15.34 13.42
CA MET A 9 22.59 15.50 13.17
C MET A 9 21.81 14.56 14.10
N ALA A 10 21.05 15.15 15.02
CA ALA A 10 20.22 14.41 15.95
C ALA A 10 19.39 13.37 15.21
N ARG A 11 19.61 12.09 15.54
CA ARG A 11 18.73 10.97 15.17
C ARG A 11 17.33 11.29 15.69
N PHE A 12 16.46 11.81 14.84
CA PHE A 12 15.04 12.01 15.16
C PHE A 12 14.30 10.66 15.17
N HIS A 13 14.60 9.81 16.15
CA HIS A 13 13.73 8.71 16.53
C HIS A 13 12.59 9.25 17.42
N ARG A 14 11.67 10.03 16.85
CA ARG A 14 10.42 10.36 17.54
C ARG A 14 9.41 9.25 17.31
N LYS A 15 9.51 8.20 18.13
CA LYS A 15 8.45 7.18 18.25
C LYS A 15 7.17 7.91 18.65
N ASP A 16 6.18 7.81 17.77
CA ASP A 16 4.78 8.21 17.94
C ASP A 16 4.52 9.72 18.01
N ARG A 17 4.59 10.39 16.84
CA ARG A 17 3.87 11.65 16.64
C ARG A 17 2.38 11.40 16.87
N LEU A 18 1.86 11.94 17.96
CA LEU A 18 0.44 12.12 18.17
C LEU A 18 -0.09 13.08 17.11
N SER A 19 -1.29 12.81 16.62
CA SER A 19 -2.12 13.75 15.88
C SER A 19 -2.29 15.01 16.72
N ARG A 20 -2.69 16.11 16.08
CA ARG A 20 -3.02 17.35 16.79
C ARG A 20 -4.24 17.21 17.70
N THR A 21 -4.92 16.06 17.65
CA THR A 21 -6.06 15.66 18.49
C THR A 21 -5.66 14.63 19.57
N GLY A 22 -4.36 14.36 19.76
CA GLY A 22 -3.86 13.46 20.81
C GLY A 22 -3.94 11.97 20.50
N ARG A 23 -4.35 11.57 19.28
CA ARG A 23 -4.39 10.16 18.84
C ARG A 23 -3.13 9.82 18.04
N PRO A 24 -2.49 8.66 18.21
CA PRO A 24 -1.34 8.29 17.39
C PRO A 24 -1.73 8.23 15.90
N LEU A 25 -0.88 8.77 15.02
CA LEU A 25 -1.13 8.73 13.58
C LEU A 25 -1.10 7.29 13.06
N PRO A 26 -2.12 6.84 12.28
CA PRO A 26 -2.18 5.48 11.78
C PRO A 26 -0.94 5.05 10.98
N ARG A 27 -0.52 3.80 11.17
CA ARG A 27 0.57 3.17 10.41
C ARG A 27 0.09 2.32 9.23
N LEU A 28 -1.19 1.98 9.20
CA LEU A 28 -1.83 1.24 8.14
C LEU A 28 -3.00 2.06 7.59
N TRP A 29 -3.05 2.20 6.26
CA TRP A 29 -4.09 2.97 5.59
C TRP A 29 -4.71 2.19 4.44
N LEU A 30 -6.04 2.15 4.39
CA LEU A 30 -6.79 1.70 3.24
C LEU A 30 -7.16 2.91 2.37
N PHE A 31 -6.80 2.87 1.09
CA PHE A 31 -7.39 3.77 0.10
C PHE A 31 -8.54 3.05 -0.57
N THR A 32 -9.74 3.63 -0.53
CA THR A 32 -10.87 3.10 -1.27
C THR A 32 -10.72 3.43 -2.75
N ASP A 33 -11.26 2.58 -3.61
CA ASP A 33 -11.19 2.77 -5.06
C ASP A 33 -12.47 2.21 -5.70
N GLU A 34 -13.02 2.93 -6.67
CA GLU A 34 -14.29 2.60 -7.34
C GLU A 34 -14.24 1.27 -8.11
N ARG A 35 -13.05 0.72 -8.36
CA ARG A 35 -12.87 -0.59 -9.00
C ARG A 35 -13.10 -1.76 -8.05
N VAL A 36 -13.14 -1.50 -6.75
CA VAL A 36 -13.41 -2.51 -5.72
C VAL A 36 -14.91 -2.51 -5.48
N ASP A 37 -15.54 -3.67 -5.57
CA ASP A 37 -16.96 -3.81 -5.24
C ASP A 37 -17.22 -3.45 -3.77
N GLU A 38 -18.46 -3.02 -3.48
CA GLU A 38 -18.79 -2.55 -2.14
C GLU A 38 -18.64 -3.65 -1.09
N ASP A 39 -18.99 -4.90 -1.40
CA ASP A 39 -18.92 -6.01 -0.45
C ASP A 39 -17.47 -6.28 -0.02
N ALA A 40 -16.54 -6.37 -0.97
CA ALA A 40 -15.12 -6.51 -0.69
C ALA A 40 -14.55 -5.29 0.06
N LEU A 41 -15.06 -4.08 -0.22
CA LEU A 41 -14.70 -2.88 0.55
C LEU A 41 -15.17 -3.01 2.02
N PHE A 42 -16.41 -3.41 2.26
CA PHE A 42 -16.92 -3.57 3.63
C PHE A 42 -16.22 -4.71 4.38
N ASP A 43 -15.89 -5.80 3.70
CA ASP A 43 -15.07 -6.89 4.26
C ASP A 43 -13.65 -6.41 4.62
N ALA A 44 -13.05 -5.56 3.80
CA ALA A 44 -11.75 -4.96 4.10
C ALA A 44 -11.83 -4.05 5.33
N LEU A 45 -12.87 -3.20 5.41
CA LEU A 45 -13.11 -2.33 6.57
C LEU A 45 -13.33 -3.14 7.86
N ALA A 46 -14.03 -4.26 7.78
CA ALA A 46 -14.26 -5.15 8.92
C ALA A 46 -12.95 -5.80 9.41
N ARG A 47 -12.03 -6.13 8.50
CA ARG A 47 -10.73 -6.77 8.80
C ARG A 47 -9.63 -5.81 9.24
N LEU A 48 -9.78 -4.50 8.97
CA LEU A 48 -8.77 -3.52 9.38
C LEU A 48 -8.61 -3.51 10.91
N PRO A 49 -7.35 -3.51 11.41
CA PRO A 49 -7.07 -3.29 12.83
C PRO A 49 -7.57 -1.92 13.28
N GLY A 50 -8.04 -1.83 14.53
CA GLY A 50 -8.36 -0.55 15.16
C GLY A 50 -7.18 0.41 15.13
N GLY A 51 -7.46 1.71 14.98
CA GLY A 51 -6.44 2.75 14.79
C GLY A 51 -5.84 2.81 13.38
N SER A 52 -6.31 1.98 12.43
CA SER A 52 -5.97 2.15 11.01
C SER A 52 -6.71 3.35 10.41
N GLY A 53 -6.15 3.91 9.34
CA GLY A 53 -6.78 4.99 8.60
C GLY A 53 -7.48 4.50 7.33
N VAL A 54 -8.50 5.23 6.89
CA VAL A 54 -9.22 5.00 5.64
C VAL A 54 -9.28 6.32 4.88
N VAL A 55 -8.82 6.33 3.63
CA VAL A 55 -8.99 7.46 2.70
C VAL A 55 -10.07 7.11 1.70
N PHE A 56 -11.20 7.80 1.80
CA PHE A 56 -12.33 7.64 0.89
C PHE A 56 -12.13 8.49 -0.37
N ARG A 57 -11.95 7.83 -1.52
CA ARG A 57 -11.49 8.47 -2.77
C ARG A 57 -12.38 8.21 -4.00
N HIS A 58 -13.68 7.99 -3.78
CA HIS A 58 -14.65 7.80 -4.87
C HIS A 58 -15.06 9.17 -5.45
N TYR A 59 -14.34 9.65 -6.47
CA TYR A 59 -14.56 10.95 -7.09
C TYR A 59 -15.65 10.94 -8.17
N ARG A 60 -15.87 9.79 -8.82
CA ARG A 60 -16.78 9.66 -9.98
C ARG A 60 -18.20 9.27 -9.57
N LEU A 61 -18.42 8.91 -8.30
CA LEU A 61 -19.76 8.61 -7.82
C LEU A 61 -20.62 9.89 -7.80
N PRO A 62 -21.89 9.82 -8.23
CA PRO A 62 -22.85 10.90 -8.03
C PRO A 62 -22.90 11.34 -6.57
N SER A 63 -23.03 12.63 -6.33
CA SER A 63 -22.84 13.23 -5.01
C SER A 63 -23.71 12.58 -3.92
N ASP A 64 -24.95 12.21 -4.23
CA ASP A 64 -25.87 11.56 -3.28
C ASP A 64 -25.42 10.16 -2.91
N ARG A 65 -25.04 9.35 -3.91
CA ARG A 65 -24.50 8.00 -3.70
C ARG A 65 -23.18 8.04 -2.94
N ARG A 66 -22.31 8.99 -3.31
CA ARG A 66 -21.04 9.23 -2.63
C ARG A 66 -21.25 9.57 -1.15
N ARG A 67 -22.18 10.48 -0.83
CA ARG A 67 -22.53 10.83 0.55
C ARG A 67 -23.12 9.62 1.29
N ALA A 68 -24.02 8.86 0.66
CA ALA A 68 -24.61 7.66 1.26
C ALA A 68 -23.55 6.60 1.60
N LEU A 69 -22.61 6.34 0.67
CA LEU A 69 -21.51 5.41 0.89
C LEU A 69 -20.55 5.91 1.98
N LEU A 70 -20.16 7.18 1.95
CA LEU A 70 -19.31 7.77 2.99
C LEU A 70 -19.96 7.68 4.38
N ARG A 71 -21.29 7.86 4.49
CA ARG A 71 -22.03 7.65 5.75
C ARG A 71 -21.93 6.22 6.26
N ARG A 72 -22.13 5.23 5.37
CA ARG A 72 -22.02 3.80 5.72
C ARG A 72 -20.61 3.46 6.18
N ILE A 73 -19.59 3.95 5.49
CA ILE A 73 -18.18 3.77 5.87
C ILE A 73 -17.89 4.45 7.22
N GLY A 74 -18.38 5.67 7.44
CA GLY A 74 -18.24 6.41 8.70
C GLY A 74 -18.81 5.65 9.90
N ASN A 75 -19.96 4.99 9.74
CA ASN A 75 -20.55 4.15 10.79
C ASN A 75 -19.67 2.93 11.12
N VAL A 76 -19.02 2.32 10.13
CA VAL A 76 -18.08 1.22 10.36
C VAL A 76 -16.80 1.75 11.02
N ALA A 77 -16.24 2.84 10.50
CA ALA A 77 -15.02 3.46 11.02
C ALA A 77 -15.15 3.82 12.50
N ARG A 78 -16.25 4.49 12.89
CA ARG A 78 -16.53 4.84 14.28
C ARG A 78 -16.62 3.62 15.20
N ARG A 79 -17.36 2.57 14.79
CA ARG A 79 -17.51 1.34 15.59
C ARG A 79 -16.19 0.58 15.75
N ARG A 80 -15.30 0.69 14.76
CA ARG A 80 -14.03 -0.03 14.70
C ARG A 80 -12.83 0.79 15.20
N GLY A 81 -13.04 2.05 15.57
CA GLY A 81 -11.97 2.98 15.95
C GLY A 81 -10.99 3.27 14.80
N LEU A 82 -11.49 3.33 13.56
CA LEU A 82 -10.71 3.72 12.39
C LEU A 82 -10.77 5.24 12.20
N LEU A 83 -9.69 5.83 11.68
CA LEU A 83 -9.69 7.23 11.27
C LEU A 83 -10.19 7.34 9.83
N LEU A 84 -11.17 8.20 9.57
CA LEU A 84 -11.75 8.38 8.24
C LEU A 84 -11.39 9.74 7.64
N PHE A 85 -10.75 9.70 6.48
CA PHE A 85 -10.40 10.87 5.69
C PHE A 85 -11.24 10.88 4.41
N ASP A 86 -11.84 12.03 4.08
CA ASP A 86 -12.50 12.23 2.79
C ASP A 86 -11.53 12.94 1.83
N ALA A 87 -11.38 12.39 0.61
CA ALA A 87 -10.49 12.94 -0.39
C ALA A 87 -11.11 14.00 -1.33
N GLY A 88 -12.41 14.28 -1.19
CA GLY A 88 -13.15 15.21 -2.08
C GLY A 88 -13.93 16.29 -1.34
N SER A 89 -13.61 16.52 -0.07
CA SER A 89 -14.29 17.49 0.80
C SER A 89 -13.29 18.52 1.29
N ASP A 90 -13.74 19.76 1.48
CA ASP A 90 -13.01 20.77 2.25
C ASP A 90 -13.10 20.52 3.77
N GLY A 91 -13.70 19.40 4.19
CA GLY A 91 -13.80 18.93 5.58
C GLY A 91 -14.84 19.69 6.42
N GLU A 92 -14.88 21.01 6.30
CA GLU A 92 -15.66 21.93 7.13
C GLU A 92 -17.18 21.80 6.98
N ARG A 93 -17.65 21.39 5.79
CA ARG A 93 -19.08 21.31 5.46
C ARG A 93 -19.62 19.88 5.46
N SER A 94 -18.81 18.91 5.89
CA SER A 94 -19.28 17.53 5.95
C SER A 94 -20.28 17.36 7.10
N PRO A 95 -21.50 16.84 6.85
CA PRO A 95 -22.41 16.46 7.94
C PRO A 95 -21.91 15.22 8.71
N LEU A 96 -20.79 14.64 8.31
CA LEU A 96 -20.16 13.51 8.96
C LEU A 96 -18.96 13.96 9.78
N GLN A 97 -18.83 13.39 10.99
CA GLN A 97 -17.59 13.47 11.76
C GLN A 97 -16.48 12.75 11.00
N LEU A 98 -15.61 13.54 10.37
CA LEU A 98 -14.38 13.07 9.74
C LEU A 98 -13.21 13.29 10.72
N ASP A 99 -12.19 12.46 10.63
CA ASP A 99 -10.94 12.69 11.37
C ASP A 99 -9.96 13.55 10.56
N GLY A 100 -10.17 13.66 9.26
CA GLY A 100 -9.34 14.46 8.38
C GLY A 100 -9.78 14.54 6.93
N VAL A 101 -8.96 15.20 6.15
CA VAL A 101 -9.13 15.41 4.72
C VAL A 101 -7.88 14.95 3.99
N HIS A 102 -8.07 14.28 2.85
CA HIS A 102 -6.99 14.00 1.91
C HIS A 102 -7.08 14.95 0.72
N ARG A 103 -6.20 15.95 0.66
CA ARG A 103 -6.23 16.91 -0.44
C ARG A 103 -5.42 16.39 -1.62
N PRO A 104 -6.00 16.30 -2.83
CA PRO A 104 -5.25 15.89 -4.01
C PRO A 104 -4.19 16.94 -4.36
N GLY A 105 -3.09 16.52 -5.01
CA GLY A 105 -1.91 17.37 -5.22
C GLY A 105 -2.15 18.63 -6.07
N TRP A 106 -3.25 18.67 -6.84
CA TRP A 106 -3.68 19.85 -7.60
C TRP A 106 -4.41 20.90 -6.75
N ALA A 107 -4.87 20.55 -5.55
CA ALA A 107 -5.58 21.45 -4.66
C ALA A 107 -4.55 22.36 -3.95
N GLY A 108 -4.54 23.65 -4.28
CA GLY A 108 -3.55 24.63 -3.77
C GLY A 108 -3.46 24.72 -2.25
N ALA A 109 -2.39 25.33 -1.73
CA ALA A 109 -1.99 25.30 -0.31
C ALA A 109 -2.92 25.98 0.73
N GLY A 110 -4.12 26.44 0.34
CA GLY A 110 -5.11 27.07 1.23
C GLY A 110 -5.77 26.10 2.23
N GLY A 111 -6.57 26.62 3.17
CA GLY A 111 -7.49 25.81 4.00
C GLY A 111 -6.89 25.08 5.21
N SER A 112 -5.57 24.90 5.31
CA SER A 112 -4.93 24.21 6.44
C SER A 112 -5.26 24.81 7.81
N ARG A 113 -5.29 26.14 7.92
CA ARG A 113 -5.66 26.82 9.16
C ARG A 113 -7.10 26.53 9.57
N THR A 114 -7.99 26.44 8.60
CA THR A 114 -9.41 26.24 8.86
C THR A 114 -9.71 24.78 9.22
N LEU A 115 -9.12 23.82 8.50
CA LEU A 115 -9.10 22.41 8.90
C LEU A 115 -8.58 22.21 10.33
N ARG A 116 -7.49 22.91 10.68
CA ARG A 116 -6.94 22.87 12.05
C ARG A 116 -7.92 23.39 13.11
N ARG A 117 -8.64 24.47 12.83
CA ARG A 117 -9.66 25.01 13.75
C ARG A 117 -10.84 24.05 13.91
N ALA A 118 -11.16 23.30 12.86
CA ALA A 118 -12.16 22.24 12.90
C ALA A 118 -11.65 20.94 13.56
N GLY A 119 -10.39 20.89 14.02
CA GLY A 119 -9.79 19.68 14.60
C GLY A 119 -9.49 18.57 13.58
N LEU A 120 -9.52 18.88 12.29
CA LEU A 120 -9.30 17.93 11.20
C LEU A 120 -7.82 17.81 10.85
N LEU A 121 -7.39 16.58 10.59
CA LEU A 121 -6.06 16.30 10.05
C LEU A 121 -6.02 16.53 8.55
N LEU A 122 -4.86 16.97 8.06
CA LEU A 122 -4.60 17.14 6.63
C LEU A 122 -3.61 16.10 6.15
N SER A 123 -3.95 15.41 5.06
CA SER A 123 -2.99 14.64 4.28
C SER A 123 -2.92 15.09 2.83
N MET A 124 -1.77 14.85 2.19
CA MET A 124 -1.53 15.17 0.77
C MET A 124 -0.76 14.04 0.09
N PRO A 125 -0.91 13.84 -1.23
CA PRO A 125 -0.02 12.97 -2.00
C PRO A 125 1.32 13.68 -2.25
N ALA A 126 2.37 12.88 -2.44
CA ALA A 126 3.64 13.35 -2.97
C ALA A 126 4.27 12.31 -3.89
N HIS A 127 4.98 12.80 -4.90
CA HIS A 127 5.71 12.00 -5.87
C HIS A 127 7.19 12.39 -5.93
N ASP A 128 7.55 13.57 -5.43
CA ASP A 128 8.91 14.06 -5.40
C ASP A 128 9.18 15.04 -4.23
N ARG A 129 10.37 15.66 -4.23
CA ARG A 129 10.78 16.62 -3.21
C ARG A 129 9.95 17.92 -3.25
N ARG A 130 9.49 18.36 -4.42
CA ARG A 130 8.69 19.58 -4.56
C ARG A 130 7.34 19.38 -3.89
N ASP A 131 6.72 18.22 -4.11
CA ASP A 131 5.46 17.85 -3.45
C ASP A 131 5.62 17.79 -1.92
N LEU A 132 6.72 17.20 -1.42
CA LEU A 132 6.99 17.15 0.02
C LEU A 132 7.13 18.54 0.64
N VAL A 133 7.83 19.45 -0.04
CA VAL A 133 7.96 20.84 0.40
C VAL A 133 6.60 21.54 0.38
N ALA A 134 5.79 21.31 -0.66
CA ALA A 134 4.44 21.86 -0.77
C ALA A 134 3.54 21.36 0.37
N ALA A 135 3.53 20.04 0.63
CA ALA A 135 2.78 19.43 1.72
C ALA A 135 3.17 20.00 3.10
N ARG A 136 4.48 20.18 3.33
CA ARG A 136 4.97 20.81 4.56
C ARG A 136 4.52 22.26 4.70
N ARG A 137 4.61 23.06 3.62
CA ARG A 137 4.15 24.46 3.61
C ARG A 137 2.65 24.57 3.81
N ALA A 138 1.88 23.65 3.26
CA ALA A 138 0.45 23.50 3.51
C ALA A 138 0.15 22.98 4.93
N GLY A 139 1.16 22.61 5.72
CA GLY A 139 0.96 22.11 7.08
C GLY A 139 0.28 20.74 7.14
N ALA A 140 0.48 19.88 6.13
CA ALA A 140 0.01 18.52 6.18
C ALA A 140 0.54 17.79 7.43
N ASP A 141 -0.33 17.00 8.05
CA ASP A 141 0.01 16.17 9.20
C ASP A 141 0.61 14.83 8.77
N ILE A 142 0.23 14.36 7.57
CA ILE A 142 0.76 13.15 6.92
C ILE A 142 0.94 13.39 5.41
N VAL A 143 1.92 12.74 4.79
CA VAL A 143 2.03 12.65 3.33
C VAL A 143 2.03 11.20 2.85
N PHE A 144 1.35 10.94 1.72
CA PHE A 144 1.37 9.66 1.03
C PHE A 144 2.35 9.73 -0.14
N LEU A 145 3.54 9.13 0.03
CA LEU A 145 4.59 9.15 -0.98
C LEU A 145 4.43 7.94 -1.92
N SER A 146 4.23 8.20 -3.21
CA SER A 146 3.87 7.18 -4.20
C SER A 146 4.31 7.52 -5.63
N PRO A 147 4.33 6.54 -6.55
CA PRO A 147 4.30 5.10 -6.28
C PRO A 147 5.66 4.60 -5.79
N VAL A 148 5.70 3.87 -4.68
CA VAL A 148 6.95 3.26 -4.18
C VAL A 148 7.38 2.10 -5.08
N PHE A 149 6.43 1.23 -5.44
CA PHE A 149 6.62 0.13 -6.38
C PHE A 149 5.65 0.27 -7.55
N SER A 150 5.90 -0.44 -8.64
CA SER A 150 5.00 -0.45 -9.80
C SER A 150 3.59 -0.93 -9.41
N THR A 151 2.56 -0.28 -9.94
CA THR A 151 1.17 -0.53 -9.56
C THR A 151 0.24 -0.50 -10.75
N ARG A 152 -0.87 -1.25 -10.66
CA ARG A 152 -1.95 -1.20 -11.65
C ARG A 152 -2.79 0.08 -11.59
N SER A 153 -2.73 0.83 -10.49
CA SER A 153 -3.45 2.11 -10.36
C SER A 153 -2.76 3.26 -11.11
N HIS A 154 -1.47 3.10 -11.41
CA HIS A 154 -0.67 4.04 -12.21
C HIS A 154 0.25 3.26 -13.15
N PRO A 155 -0.29 2.59 -14.19
CA PRO A 155 0.51 1.88 -15.16
C PRO A 155 1.38 2.89 -15.94
N GLY A 156 2.69 2.68 -15.99
CA GLY A 156 3.64 3.54 -16.71
C GLY A 156 4.29 4.67 -15.89
N ALA A 157 3.84 4.95 -14.67
CA ALA A 157 4.54 5.87 -13.79
C ALA A 157 5.86 5.25 -13.28
N ALA A 158 6.97 5.98 -13.38
CA ALA A 158 8.25 5.54 -12.83
C ALA A 158 8.13 5.36 -11.31
N ALA A 159 8.23 4.11 -10.86
CA ALA A 159 8.24 3.81 -9.43
C ALA A 159 9.50 4.40 -8.78
N LEU A 160 9.37 4.91 -7.56
CA LEU A 160 10.50 5.47 -6.82
C LEU A 160 11.55 4.39 -6.50
N GLY A 161 11.10 3.19 -6.15
CA GLY A 161 11.93 2.17 -5.54
C GLY A 161 12.38 2.53 -4.11
N PRO A 162 12.95 1.57 -3.36
CA PRO A 162 13.26 1.76 -1.94
C PRO A 162 14.28 2.87 -1.68
N ILE A 163 15.30 3.00 -2.52
CA ILE A 163 16.39 3.97 -2.32
C ILE A 163 15.89 5.41 -2.48
N ARG A 164 15.23 5.73 -3.59
CA ARG A 164 14.68 7.08 -3.82
C ARG A 164 13.58 7.40 -2.81
N PHE A 165 12.74 6.42 -2.46
CA PHE A 165 11.76 6.58 -1.38
C PHE A 165 12.44 6.97 -0.06
N GLY A 166 13.54 6.32 0.29
CA GLY A 166 14.29 6.62 1.50
C GLY A 166 14.89 8.03 1.49
N LEU A 167 15.55 8.43 0.40
CA LEU A 167 16.11 9.78 0.26
C LEU A 167 15.03 10.86 0.42
N LEU A 168 13.87 10.67 -0.19
CA LEU A 168 12.73 11.58 -0.06
C LEU A 168 12.17 11.58 1.36
N THR A 169 12.06 10.42 2.00
CA THR A 169 11.51 10.27 3.35
C THR A 169 12.37 10.98 4.39
N GLN A 170 13.70 10.87 4.32
CA GLN A 170 14.62 11.55 5.24
C GLN A 170 14.48 13.09 5.16
N GLY A 171 14.26 13.62 3.95
CA GLY A 171 14.10 15.06 3.71
C GLY A 171 12.69 15.62 3.93
N ALA A 172 11.70 14.77 4.22
CA ALA A 172 10.29 15.18 4.26
C ALA A 172 10.02 16.16 5.42
N GLY A 173 10.46 15.83 6.64
CA GLY A 173 10.17 16.63 7.84
C GLY A 173 8.75 16.48 8.39
N LEU A 174 7.97 15.53 7.86
CA LEU A 174 6.65 15.12 8.34
C LEU A 174 6.47 13.60 8.16
N PRO A 175 5.51 12.96 8.86
CA PRO A 175 5.24 11.52 8.71
C PRO A 175 4.94 11.11 7.26
N VAL A 176 5.71 10.16 6.74
CA VAL A 176 5.55 9.61 5.39
C VAL A 176 4.89 8.24 5.45
N ILE A 177 3.80 8.07 4.71
CA ILE A 177 3.15 6.79 4.47
C ILE A 177 3.53 6.31 3.06
N ALA A 178 4.14 5.13 2.98
CA ALA A 178 4.47 4.50 1.71
C ALA A 178 3.20 4.06 0.98
N LEU A 179 2.99 4.50 -0.26
CA LEU A 179 1.84 4.12 -1.08
C LEU A 179 2.27 3.70 -2.48
N GLY A 180 1.52 2.76 -3.05
CA GLY A 180 1.70 2.29 -4.41
C GLY A 180 2.46 0.96 -4.46
N GLY A 181 1.72 -0.11 -4.80
CA GLY A 181 2.27 -1.45 -4.92
C GLY A 181 2.71 -2.00 -3.58
N MET A 182 2.11 -1.52 -2.49
CA MET A 182 2.49 -1.90 -1.13
C MET A 182 1.72 -3.12 -0.64
N ASP A 183 2.41 -3.91 0.16
CA ASP A 183 1.89 -4.97 1.01
C ASP A 183 2.73 -5.01 2.30
N ALA A 184 2.38 -5.88 3.25
CA ALA A 184 3.09 -5.99 4.51
C ALA A 184 4.57 -6.40 4.34
N ALA A 185 4.91 -7.23 3.34
CA ALA A 185 6.28 -7.67 3.09
C ALA A 185 7.14 -6.54 2.52
N ARG A 186 6.59 -5.76 1.58
CA ARG A 186 7.22 -4.56 1.01
C ARG A 186 7.36 -3.46 2.05
N PHE A 187 6.40 -3.31 2.97
CA PHE A 187 6.52 -2.38 4.08
C PHE A 187 7.72 -2.71 4.98
N ARG A 188 7.94 -3.99 5.32
CA ARG A 188 9.12 -4.40 6.10
C ARG A 188 10.44 -3.97 5.43
N ARG A 189 10.49 -3.95 4.10
CA ARG A 189 11.67 -3.52 3.33
C ARG A 189 11.90 -2.01 3.34
N VAL A 190 10.84 -1.20 3.37
CA VAL A 190 10.95 0.27 3.30
C VAL A 190 10.89 0.97 4.65
N ARG A 191 10.39 0.31 5.68
CA ARG A 191 10.32 0.82 7.06
C ARG A 191 11.67 1.32 7.60
N PRO A 192 12.81 0.64 7.38
CA PRO A 192 14.11 1.14 7.85
C PRO A 192 14.51 2.50 7.25
N PHE A 193 13.95 2.87 6.10
CA PHE A 193 14.22 4.17 5.46
C PHE A 193 13.38 5.33 6.02
N GLY A 194 12.64 5.11 7.12
CA GLY A 194 11.90 6.14 7.83
C GLY A 194 10.41 6.21 7.52
N ALA A 195 9.84 5.21 6.83
CA ALA A 195 8.40 5.16 6.60
C ALA A 195 7.65 5.06 7.95
N HIS A 196 6.74 6.00 8.21
CA HIS A 196 5.87 5.95 9.39
C HIS A 196 4.88 4.78 9.31
N GLY A 197 4.41 4.51 8.09
CA GLY A 197 3.43 3.47 7.79
C GLY A 197 3.33 3.18 6.31
N TRP A 198 2.33 2.41 5.92
CA TRP A 198 2.01 2.12 4.52
C TRP A 198 0.51 2.16 4.24
N ALA A 199 0.20 2.34 2.97
CA ALA A 199 -1.15 2.39 2.45
C ALA A 199 -1.29 1.46 1.25
N ALA A 200 -2.47 0.87 1.09
CA ALA A 200 -2.79 0.10 -0.11
C ALA A 200 -4.26 0.21 -0.49
N ILE A 201 -4.52 -0.15 -1.75
CA ILE A 201 -5.85 -0.41 -2.29
C ILE A 201 -5.99 -1.93 -2.38
N ASP A 202 -5.41 -2.54 -3.42
CA ASP A 202 -5.53 -3.97 -3.73
C ASP A 202 -5.19 -4.91 -2.57
N ALA A 203 -4.04 -4.71 -1.91
CA ALA A 203 -3.54 -5.64 -0.90
C ALA A 203 -4.40 -5.69 0.37
N LEU A 204 -5.26 -4.70 0.58
CA LEU A 204 -6.18 -4.63 1.72
C LEU A 204 -7.62 -4.92 1.30
N SER A 205 -8.01 -4.54 0.08
CA SER A 205 -9.34 -4.81 -0.48
C SER A 205 -9.55 -6.28 -0.83
N LYS A 206 -8.56 -6.95 -1.41
CA LYS A 206 -8.67 -8.37 -1.77
C LYS A 206 -8.39 -9.18 -0.52
N GLY A 207 -9.38 -9.94 -0.04
CA GLY A 207 -9.21 -10.95 1.02
C GLY A 207 -7.86 -11.63 0.90
N GLY A 208 -7.05 -11.62 1.96
CA GLY A 208 -5.65 -12.05 1.91
C GLY A 208 -5.49 -13.44 1.31
N ALA A 209 -5.22 -13.51 0.01
CA ALA A 209 -4.84 -14.72 -0.68
C ALA A 209 -3.33 -14.90 -0.52
N THR A 210 -2.92 -15.22 0.71
CA THR A 210 -1.74 -16.05 0.95
C THR A 210 -2.15 -17.20 1.85
N ARG A 211 -3.08 -18.04 1.39
CA ARG A 211 -2.98 -19.45 1.73
C ARG A 211 -1.74 -19.96 1.01
N SER A 212 -0.65 -20.11 1.77
CA SER A 212 0.37 -21.09 1.42
C SER A 212 -0.38 -22.37 1.07
N LYS A 213 -0.16 -22.90 -0.14
CA LYS A 213 -0.59 -24.25 -0.52
C LYS A 213 0.09 -25.18 0.49
N ARG A 214 -0.59 -25.49 1.59
CA ARG A 214 -0.24 -26.67 2.38
C ARG A 214 -0.42 -27.82 1.39
N ARG A 215 0.70 -28.46 0.99
CA ARG A 215 0.63 -29.81 0.45
C ARG A 215 0.03 -30.65 1.56
N ASP A 216 -1.10 -31.29 1.28
CA ASP A 216 -1.60 -32.37 2.12
C ASP A 216 -0.59 -33.53 2.02
N PRO A 217 -0.06 -34.02 3.15
CA PRO A 217 0.80 -35.21 3.16
C PRO A 217 0.00 -36.52 3.09
N ASN A 218 -1.30 -36.48 2.78
CA ASN A 218 -2.16 -37.67 2.78
C ASN A 218 -3.06 -37.73 1.53
N THR A 219 -2.43 -37.77 0.35
CA THR A 219 -3.07 -38.35 -0.84
C THR A 219 -2.45 -39.72 -1.04
N GLU A 220 -3.06 -40.72 -0.41
CA GLU A 220 -2.92 -42.10 -0.83
C GLU A 220 -3.70 -42.25 -2.15
N GLU A 221 -3.00 -42.22 -3.27
CA GLU A 221 -3.47 -42.87 -4.49
C GLU A 221 -2.48 -43.97 -4.87
N GLY A 222 -2.92 -45.20 -4.66
CA GLY A 222 -2.99 -46.18 -5.73
C GLY A 222 -1.66 -46.64 -6.33
N LEU A 223 -1.18 -47.75 -5.79
CA LEU A 223 -0.21 -48.66 -6.39
C LEU A 223 -0.50 -48.93 -7.88
N GLY A 224 0.44 -48.54 -8.74
CA GLY A 224 0.54 -48.95 -10.13
C GLY A 224 2.02 -49.12 -10.50
N PHE A 225 2.65 -50.18 -10.00
CA PHE A 225 4.01 -50.56 -10.37
C PHE A 225 3.99 -51.24 -11.74
N ASP A 226 4.28 -50.50 -12.81
CA ASP A 226 4.74 -51.10 -14.06
C ASP A 226 6.22 -51.44 -13.92
N ARG A 227 6.51 -52.74 -13.79
CA ARG A 227 7.87 -53.29 -13.80
C ARG A 227 8.34 -53.43 -15.24
N PRO A 228 9.56 -53.00 -15.60
CA PRO A 228 10.20 -53.50 -16.81
C PRO A 228 10.77 -54.90 -16.54
N SER A 229 10.35 -55.87 -17.33
CA SER A 229 10.85 -57.26 -17.30
C SER A 229 12.15 -57.36 -18.13
N PRO A 230 13.26 -57.93 -17.60
CA PRO A 230 14.44 -58.20 -18.41
C PRO A 230 14.60 -59.68 -18.80
N ASN A 231 15.12 -59.87 -20.01
CA ASN A 231 15.83 -61.02 -20.59
C ASN A 231 15.06 -62.26 -21.07
N GLY A 232 15.38 -62.69 -22.31
CA GLY A 232 15.11 -64.05 -22.77
C GLY A 232 15.15 -64.36 -24.28
N ASN A 233 16.21 -63.95 -25.00
CA ASN A 233 16.88 -64.66 -26.11
C ASN A 233 16.09 -65.53 -27.14
N GLN A 234 16.22 -65.23 -28.46
CA GLN A 234 16.64 -66.17 -29.53
C GLN A 234 16.67 -65.45 -30.91
N VAL A 235 17.85 -65.21 -31.52
CA VAL A 235 18.54 -66.04 -32.54
C VAL A 235 17.94 -65.96 -33.96
N ARG A 236 18.59 -65.21 -34.88
CA ARG A 236 19.17 -65.69 -36.17
C ARG A 236 19.63 -64.56 -37.11
N HIS A 237 20.95 -64.57 -37.37
CA HIS A 237 21.62 -64.49 -38.68
C HIS A 237 20.92 -63.85 -39.90
N LYS A 238 21.52 -62.80 -40.50
CA LYS A 238 22.33 -62.86 -41.76
C LYS A 238 22.64 -61.45 -42.34
N ARG A 239 23.95 -61.21 -42.53
CA ARG A 239 24.67 -60.69 -43.74
C ARG A 239 24.27 -59.37 -44.41
N GLY A 240 25.32 -58.57 -44.71
CA GLY A 240 25.41 -57.55 -45.77
C GLY A 240 25.73 -56.15 -45.21
N PHE A 241 27.00 -55.70 -45.09
CA PHE A 241 27.84 -55.15 -46.17
C PHE A 241 27.10 -54.14 -47.07
N SER A 242 27.37 -52.83 -46.91
CA SER A 242 28.09 -52.03 -47.91
C SER A 242 28.23 -50.56 -47.48
N LEU A 243 29.36 -49.99 -47.91
CA LEU A 243 29.80 -48.61 -47.82
C LEU A 243 29.05 -47.69 -48.80
N ASN A 244 29.03 -46.40 -48.46
CA ASN A 244 29.11 -45.17 -49.30
C ASN A 244 28.26 -44.08 -48.63
N GLY A 245 28.69 -42.83 -48.45
CA GLY A 245 29.68 -42.05 -49.19
C GLY A 245 28.97 -40.87 -49.87
N GLY A 246 29.38 -39.64 -49.54
CA GLY A 246 28.99 -38.38 -50.21
C GLY A 246 27.70 -37.75 -49.66
N GLY A 247 27.65 -36.45 -49.36
CA GLY A 247 28.58 -35.34 -49.54
C GLY A 247 28.00 -34.10 -48.87
#